data_AF-A0ABD1V8R4-F1
#
_entry.id   AF-A0ABD1V8R4-F1
#
_cell.length_a   1.000
_cell.length_b   1.000
_cell.length_c   1.000
_cell.angle_alpha   90.00
_cell.angle_beta   90.00
_cell.angle_gamma   90.00
#
_symmetry.space_group_name_H-M   'P 1'
#
loop_
_entity.id
_entity.type
_entity.pdbx_description
1 polymer ?
#
loop_
_entity_poly.entity_id
_entity_poly.type
_entity_poly.pdbx_seq_one_letter_code
_entity_poly.pdbx_strand_id
1 'polypeptide(L)'
;MYDEGTYRRVLDLDTAMVKVKYYANKVEYVREYFASNFDQVLALKISGNKPAHLNFTIYLDNKYIYHSYVNNKNQIIMDGSCPRLEIYGNDNPQGIQFLAVLDLQISDGAGAVCVLDGRKLRVEGCNSAIILLAASSLFDAPFTQPVDSNRDPKSSSLSIMDLV
;
A
#
# COMPACT_ATOMS: atom_id res chain seq x y z
N MET A 1 13.34 1.67 19.37
CA MET A 1 13.19 3.10 19.69
C MET A 1 14.20 3.85 18.83
N TYR A 2 13.86 5.01 18.30
CA TYR A 2 14.82 5.84 17.55
C TYR A 2 15.65 6.68 18.53
N ASP A 3 16.82 7.13 18.08
CA ASP A 3 17.72 7.96 18.87
C ASP A 3 17.08 9.35 19.07
N GLU A 4 16.94 9.78 20.33
CA GLU A 4 16.26 11.02 20.69
C GLU A 4 16.86 12.24 19.97
N GLY A 5 16.01 13.14 19.47
CA GLY A 5 16.42 14.32 18.71
C GLY A 5 16.78 14.09 17.24
N THR A 6 16.81 12.84 16.75
CA THR A 6 17.15 12.53 15.35
C THR A 6 15.95 12.48 14.40
N TYR A 7 14.73 12.36 14.95
CA TYR A 7 13.52 12.26 14.14
C TYR A 7 13.17 13.59 13.46
N ARG A 8 12.98 13.55 12.14
CA ARG A 8 12.49 14.69 11.36
C ARG A 8 11.47 14.21 10.32
N ARG A 9 10.34 14.90 10.23
CA ARG A 9 9.33 14.70 9.18
C ARG A 9 9.00 16.03 8.50
N VAL A 10 9.02 16.05 7.18
CA VAL A 10 8.72 17.22 6.35
C VAL A 10 7.75 16.82 5.24
N LEU A 11 6.79 17.69 4.93
CA LEU A 11 6.06 17.70 3.66
C LEU A 11 6.61 18.86 2.85
N ASP A 12 7.21 18.56 1.72
CA ASP A 12 7.71 19.54 0.76
C ASP A 12 6.58 19.87 -0.22
N LEU A 13 6.14 21.14 -0.25
CA LEU A 13 5.00 21.59 -1.05
C LEU A 13 5.36 21.84 -2.52
N ASP A 14 6.64 22.06 -2.82
CA ASP A 14 7.11 22.27 -4.20
C ASP A 14 7.19 20.92 -4.94
N THR A 15 7.53 19.85 -4.23
CA THR A 15 7.66 18.49 -4.79
C THR A 15 6.50 17.56 -4.44
N ALA A 16 5.56 18.00 -3.59
CA ALA A 16 4.48 17.18 -3.03
C ALA A 16 4.96 15.87 -2.35
N MET A 17 6.19 15.87 -1.80
CA MET A 17 6.82 14.69 -1.23
C MET A 17 6.90 14.77 0.29
N VAL A 18 6.51 13.69 0.96
CA VAL A 18 6.75 13.51 2.40
C VAL A 18 8.09 12.82 2.60
N LYS A 19 8.92 13.36 3.50
CA LYS A 19 10.20 12.76 3.90
C LYS A 19 10.26 12.59 5.41
N VAL A 20 10.53 11.37 5.86
CA VAL A 20 10.77 11.03 7.27
C VAL A 20 12.20 10.53 7.40
N LYS A 21 12.96 11.06 8.36
CA LYS A 21 14.32 10.63 8.70
C LYS A 21 14.42 10.35 10.19
N TYR A 22 15.11 9.29 10.58
CA TYR A 22 15.40 8.98 11.97
C TYR A 22 16.60 8.04 12.08
N TYR A 23 17.29 8.05 13.21
CA TYR A 23 18.32 7.07 13.52
C TYR A 23 17.78 6.01 14.48
N ALA A 24 18.11 4.75 14.24
CA ALA A 24 17.86 3.68 15.20
C ALA A 24 18.97 2.63 15.08
N ASN A 25 19.45 2.11 16.21
CA ASN A 25 20.51 1.09 16.23
C ASN A 25 21.76 1.48 15.40
N LYS A 26 22.15 2.76 15.44
CA LYS A 26 23.27 3.31 14.64
C LYS A 26 23.06 3.24 13.12
N VAL A 27 21.83 3.15 12.63
CA VAL A 27 21.46 3.19 11.21
C VAL A 27 20.54 4.38 11.00
N GLU A 28 20.83 5.20 9.99
CA GLU A 28 19.90 6.22 9.50
C GLU A 28 18.88 5.54 8.59
N TYR A 29 17.60 5.75 8.88
CA TYR A 29 16.50 5.33 8.02
C TYR A 29 15.82 6.54 7.41
N VAL A 30 15.51 6.43 6.11
CA VAL A 30 14.77 7.44 5.35
C VAL A 30 13.53 6.78 4.77
N ARG A 31 12.39 7.48 4.86
CA ARG A 31 11.14 7.09 4.20
C ARG A 31 10.62 8.25 3.38
N GLU A 32 10.34 8.00 2.11
CA GLU A 32 9.87 8.99 1.13
C GLU A 32 8.54 8.51 0.56
N TYR A 33 7.55 9.39 0.49
CA TYR A 33 6.19 9.06 0.05
C TYR A 33 5.66 10.15 -0.89
N PHE A 34 4.99 9.75 -1.96
CA PHE A 34 4.23 10.67 -2.83
C PHE A 34 3.12 9.90 -3.56
N ALA A 35 2.08 10.61 -4.00
CA ALA A 35 1.03 10.05 -4.84
C ALA A 35 1.26 10.50 -6.30
N SER A 36 1.54 9.56 -7.20
CA SER A 36 1.72 9.85 -8.62
C SER A 36 0.37 9.91 -9.30
N ASN A 37 0.01 11.09 -9.83
CA ASN A 37 -1.17 11.22 -10.68
C ASN A 37 -0.95 10.60 -12.07
N PHE A 38 0.28 10.57 -12.58
CA PHE A 38 0.53 9.98 -13.90
C PHE A 38 0.44 8.45 -13.85
N ASP A 39 1.08 7.86 -12.84
CA ASP A 39 1.15 6.39 -12.67
C ASP A 39 -0.04 5.82 -11.86
N GLN A 40 -0.88 6.67 -11.28
CA GLN A 40 -2.06 6.29 -10.48
C GLN A 40 -1.73 5.41 -9.26
N VAL A 41 -0.56 5.61 -8.66
CA VAL A 41 -0.09 4.86 -7.47
C VAL A 41 0.33 5.78 -6.33
N LEU A 42 0.15 5.32 -5.10
CA LEU A 42 0.89 5.82 -3.95
C LEU A 42 2.24 5.09 -3.91
N ALA A 43 3.34 5.84 -4.00
CA ALA A 43 4.68 5.30 -3.97
C ALA A 43 5.36 5.61 -2.63
N LEU A 44 6.05 4.63 -2.09
CA LEU A 44 6.84 4.71 -0.86
C LEU A 44 8.21 4.10 -1.09
N LYS A 45 9.27 4.83 -0.74
CA LYS A 45 10.63 4.29 -0.66
C LYS A 45 11.11 4.29 0.78
N ILE A 46 11.61 3.16 1.24
CA ILE A 46 12.27 3.02 2.54
C ILE A 46 13.73 2.66 2.28
N SER A 47 14.68 3.31 2.94
CA SER A 47 16.11 2.99 2.81
C SER A 47 16.87 3.13 4.13
N GLY A 48 17.89 2.31 4.32
CA GLY A 48 18.87 2.43 5.40
C GLY A 48 20.25 2.82 4.88
N ASN A 49 21.04 3.56 5.67
CA ASN A 49 22.40 3.95 5.29
C ASN A 49 23.48 2.88 5.55
N LYS A 50 23.09 1.71 6.09
CA LYS A 50 23.98 0.55 6.23
C LYS A 50 23.47 -0.63 5.41
N PRO A 51 24.36 -1.35 4.72
CA PRO A 51 23.99 -2.52 3.93
C PRO A 51 23.28 -3.59 4.75
N ALA A 52 22.23 -4.19 4.20
CA ALA A 52 21.48 -5.30 4.79
C ALA A 52 20.89 -5.05 6.20
N HIS A 53 20.57 -3.80 6.53
CA HIS A 53 20.02 -3.42 7.84
C HIS A 53 18.54 -2.99 7.81
N LEU A 54 17.88 -3.02 6.64
CA LEU A 54 16.45 -2.74 6.54
C LEU A 54 15.64 -4.02 6.70
N ASN A 55 14.86 -4.06 7.79
CA ASN A 55 13.97 -5.17 8.15
C ASN A 55 12.60 -4.59 8.54
N PHE A 56 11.53 -5.10 7.95
CA PHE A 56 10.17 -4.67 8.28
C PHE A 56 9.12 -5.70 7.83
N THR A 57 7.92 -5.58 8.39
CA THR A 57 6.74 -6.32 7.92
C THR A 57 5.72 -5.34 7.40
N ILE A 58 5.17 -5.62 6.22
CA ILE A 58 4.09 -4.84 5.61
C ILE A 58 2.84 -5.69 5.43
N TYR A 59 1.69 -5.08 5.68
CA TYR A 59 0.37 -5.68 5.52
C TYR A 59 -0.67 -4.57 5.32
N LEU A 60 -1.79 -4.92 4.73
CA LEU A 60 -2.96 -4.07 4.65
C LEU A 60 -3.95 -4.49 5.73
N ASP A 61 -4.66 -3.51 6.31
CA ASP A 61 -5.73 -3.76 7.26
C ASP A 61 -6.91 -2.82 6.98
N ASN A 62 -8.12 -3.24 7.34
CA ASN A 62 -9.34 -2.45 7.18
C ASN A 62 -10.28 -2.70 8.36
N LYS A 63 -10.97 -1.66 8.81
CA LYS A 63 -11.96 -1.74 9.89
C LYS A 63 -13.20 -2.55 9.49
N TYR A 64 -13.52 -2.59 8.20
CA TYR A 64 -14.69 -3.28 7.65
C TYR A 64 -14.34 -4.69 7.17
N ILE A 65 -15.32 -5.42 6.65
CA ILE A 65 -15.09 -6.77 6.12
C ILE A 65 -14.17 -6.69 4.90
N TYR A 66 -13.07 -7.43 4.96
CA TYR A 66 -12.10 -7.56 3.88
C TYR A 66 -11.55 -8.98 3.83
N HIS A 67 -11.04 -9.35 2.66
CA HIS A 67 -10.19 -10.49 2.45
C HIS A 67 -8.83 -9.99 1.97
N SER A 68 -7.73 -10.60 2.45
CA SER A 68 -6.40 -10.23 2.00
C SER A 68 -5.46 -11.43 1.96
N TYR A 69 -4.64 -11.50 0.92
CA TYR A 69 -3.70 -12.57 0.68
C TYR A 69 -2.48 -12.08 -0.09
N VAL A 70 -1.39 -12.82 0.00
CA VAL A 70 -0.16 -12.60 -0.78
C VAL A 70 -0.16 -13.49 -2.03
N ASN A 71 0.19 -12.94 -3.19
CA ASN A 71 0.36 -13.69 -4.43
C ASN A 71 1.84 -14.06 -4.69
N ASN A 72 2.11 -14.71 -5.82
CA ASN A 72 3.46 -15.18 -6.19
C ASN A 72 4.39 -14.07 -6.74
N LYS A 73 3.93 -12.81 -6.79
CA LYS A 73 4.69 -11.64 -7.27
C LYS A 73 5.13 -10.71 -6.12
N ASN A 74 5.13 -11.18 -4.87
CA ASN A 74 5.31 -10.32 -3.68
C ASN A 74 4.29 -9.19 -3.59
N GLN A 75 3.05 -9.44 -4.03
CA GLN A 75 1.96 -8.47 -3.90
C GLN A 75 0.98 -8.89 -2.83
N ILE A 76 0.50 -7.93 -2.06
CA ILE A 76 -0.66 -8.09 -1.16
C ILE A 76 -1.89 -7.62 -1.92
N ILE A 77 -2.83 -8.53 -2.12
CA ILE A 77 -4.15 -8.22 -2.67
C ILE A 77 -5.11 -8.09 -1.49
N MET A 78 -5.90 -7.02 -1.48
CA MET A 78 -6.99 -6.83 -0.54
C MET A 78 -8.26 -6.44 -1.29
N ASP A 79 -9.31 -7.23 -1.12
CA ASP A 79 -10.66 -6.92 -1.58
C ASP A 79 -11.61 -6.77 -0.39
N GLY A 80 -12.64 -5.96 -0.55
CA GLY A 80 -13.60 -5.73 0.52
C GLY A 80 -14.79 -4.91 0.07
N SER A 81 -15.71 -4.69 1.00
CA SER A 81 -16.93 -3.93 0.76
C SER A 81 -17.14 -2.89 1.85
N CYS A 82 -17.38 -1.65 1.44
CA CYS A 82 -17.77 -0.59 2.35
C CYS A 82 -19.24 -0.79 2.78
N PRO A 83 -19.60 -0.50 4.03
CA PRO A 83 -21.00 -0.52 4.44
C PRO A 83 -21.79 0.57 3.70
N ARG A 84 -23.03 0.27 3.31
CA ARG A 84 -23.97 1.28 2.84
C ARG A 84 -24.64 1.94 4.04
N LEU A 85 -24.72 3.27 4.05
CA LEU A 85 -25.55 3.98 5.03
C LEU A 85 -27.02 3.63 4.76
N GLU A 86 -27.73 3.09 5.76
CA GLU A 86 -29.15 2.73 5.71
C GLU A 86 -30.04 3.98 5.69
N ILE A 87 -29.97 4.78 4.62
CA ILE A 87 -30.81 5.98 4.47
C ILE A 87 -32.11 5.64 3.74
N TYR A 88 -32.15 4.51 3.01
CA TYR A 88 -33.31 4.05 2.26
C TYR A 88 -33.44 2.53 2.43
N GLY A 89 -34.49 2.11 3.14
CA GLY A 89 -34.76 0.74 3.59
C GLY A 89 -34.90 -0.28 2.46
N ASN A 90 -33.78 -0.71 1.92
CA ASN A 90 -33.70 -1.78 0.93
C ASN A 90 -32.97 -2.98 1.54
N ASP A 91 -33.59 -4.15 1.45
CA ASP A 91 -33.23 -5.37 2.19
C ASP A 91 -31.97 -6.10 1.66
N ASN A 92 -31.16 -5.48 0.78
CA ASN A 92 -29.93 -6.09 0.27
C ASN A 92 -28.76 -5.08 0.15
N PRO A 93 -27.91 -4.94 1.18
CA PRO A 93 -27.03 -3.78 1.37
C PRO A 93 -25.61 -4.00 0.83
N GLN A 94 -25.43 -4.38 -0.44
CA GLN A 94 -24.08 -4.35 -1.01
C GLN A 94 -23.65 -2.90 -1.22
N GLY A 95 -22.69 -2.44 -0.41
CA GLY A 95 -22.04 -1.16 -0.62
C GLY A 95 -20.95 -1.25 -1.69
N ILE A 96 -20.17 -0.16 -1.81
CA ILE A 96 -19.13 -0.06 -2.83
C ILE A 96 -18.02 -1.07 -2.50
N GLN A 97 -17.79 -2.02 -3.41
CA GLN A 97 -16.64 -2.91 -3.33
C GLN A 97 -15.38 -2.20 -3.80
N PHE A 98 -14.25 -2.59 -3.24
CA PHE A 98 -12.94 -2.08 -3.61
C PHE A 98 -11.93 -3.21 -3.75
N LEU A 99 -10.85 -2.91 -4.47
CA LEU A 99 -9.65 -3.73 -4.46
C LEU A 99 -8.42 -2.83 -4.34
N ALA A 100 -7.46 -3.26 -3.53
CA ALA A 100 -6.15 -2.66 -3.40
C ALA A 100 -5.07 -3.71 -3.72
N VAL A 101 -4.06 -3.29 -4.48
CA VAL A 101 -2.86 -4.06 -4.79
C VAL A 101 -1.69 -3.30 -4.20
N LEU A 102 -0.96 -3.94 -3.27
CA LEU A 102 0.31 -3.45 -2.77
C LEU A 102 1.42 -4.31 -3.36
N ASP A 103 2.35 -3.69 -4.09
CA ASP A 103 3.54 -4.34 -4.65
C ASP A 103 4.76 -3.97 -3.83
N LEU A 104 5.63 -4.95 -3.59
CA LEU A 104 6.84 -4.79 -2.78
C LEU A 104 8.06 -5.22 -3.59
N GLN A 105 8.94 -4.25 -3.82
CA GLN A 105 10.21 -4.43 -4.51
C GLN A 105 11.34 -4.11 -3.55
N ILE A 106 12.33 -4.99 -3.45
CA ILE A 106 13.52 -4.78 -2.61
C ILE A 106 14.73 -4.57 -3.50
N SER A 107 15.71 -3.80 -3.01
CA SER A 107 17.00 -3.64 -3.69
C SER A 107 17.68 -4.99 -3.92
N ASP A 108 18.31 -5.15 -5.09
CA ASP A 108 19.13 -6.33 -5.40
C ASP A 108 20.19 -6.61 -4.33
N GLY A 109 20.45 -7.90 -4.05
CA GLY A 109 21.43 -8.35 -3.08
C GLY A 109 20.89 -9.41 -2.10
N ALA A 110 21.42 -9.43 -0.88
CA ALA A 110 21.16 -10.46 0.13
C ALA A 110 19.81 -10.34 0.87
N GLY A 111 18.94 -9.43 0.43
CA GLY A 111 17.63 -9.25 1.04
C GLY A 111 16.69 -10.42 0.74
N ALA A 112 15.85 -10.80 1.71
CA ALA A 112 14.86 -11.84 1.56
C ALA A 112 13.45 -11.30 1.83
N VAL A 113 12.46 -11.83 1.09
CA VAL A 113 11.04 -11.59 1.32
C VAL A 113 10.36 -12.90 1.70
N CYS A 114 9.69 -12.92 2.85
CA CYS A 114 8.98 -14.08 3.37
C CYS A 114 7.50 -13.76 3.57
N VAL A 115 6.62 -14.67 3.18
CA VAL A 115 5.18 -14.56 3.45
C VAL A 115 4.90 -15.00 4.89
N LEU A 116 4.22 -14.16 5.67
CA LEU A 116 3.75 -14.49 7.01
C LEU A 116 2.22 -14.52 7.04
N ASP A 117 1.66 -15.55 7.69
CA ASP A 117 0.23 -15.75 7.89
C ASP A 117 -0.61 -15.66 6.59
N GLY A 118 0.01 -15.91 5.43
CA GLY A 118 -0.61 -15.80 4.10
C GLY A 118 -0.98 -14.39 3.63
N ARG A 119 -0.81 -13.35 4.45
CA ARG A 119 -1.32 -11.98 4.18
C ARG A 119 -0.35 -10.83 4.48
N LYS A 120 0.87 -11.14 4.93
CA LYS A 120 1.90 -10.15 5.24
C LYS A 120 3.19 -10.50 4.52
N LEU A 121 3.95 -9.48 4.14
CA LEU A 121 5.28 -9.63 3.59
C LEU A 121 6.29 -9.16 4.63
N ARG A 122 7.23 -10.02 5.01
CA ARG A 122 8.37 -9.70 5.87
C ARG A 122 9.62 -9.56 5.01
N VAL A 123 10.26 -8.42 5.12
CA VAL A 123 11.54 -8.10 4.48
C VAL A 123 12.64 -8.24 5.50
N GLU A 124 13.71 -8.93 5.12
CA GLU A 124 14.91 -9.09 5.93
C GLU A 124 16.16 -8.73 5.13
N GLY A 125 17.06 -7.95 5.73
CA GLY A 125 18.40 -7.77 5.20
C GLY A 125 18.51 -7.03 3.86
N CYS A 126 17.57 -6.13 3.51
CA CYS A 126 17.70 -5.32 2.29
C CYS A 126 18.35 -3.93 2.57
N ASN A 127 18.69 -3.19 1.51
CA ASN A 127 19.22 -1.82 1.62
C ASN A 127 18.10 -0.78 1.47
N SER A 128 17.22 -1.02 0.51
CA SER A 128 16.03 -0.22 0.27
C SER A 128 14.88 -1.08 -0.23
N ALA A 129 13.67 -0.59 -0.04
CA ALA A 129 12.46 -1.15 -0.62
C ALA A 129 11.62 -0.04 -1.25
N ILE A 130 11.01 -0.36 -2.39
CA ILE A 130 9.96 0.42 -3.04
C ILE A 130 8.64 -0.33 -2.80
N ILE A 131 7.64 0.40 -2.35
CA ILE A 131 6.29 -0.08 -2.10
C ILE A 131 5.36 0.76 -2.96
N LEU A 132 4.59 0.11 -3.82
CA LEU A 132 3.59 0.74 -4.66
C LEU A 132 2.21 0.28 -4.19
N LEU A 133 1.25 1.20 -4.13
CA LEU A 133 -0.13 0.90 -3.79
C LEU A 133 -1.05 1.49 -4.85
N ALA A 134 -1.77 0.61 -5.54
CA ALA A 134 -2.88 0.94 -6.44
C ALA A 134 -4.20 0.50 -5.80
N ALA A 135 -5.25 1.31 -5.93
CA ALA A 135 -6.58 0.92 -5.45
C ALA A 135 -7.68 1.47 -6.37
N SER A 136 -8.72 0.67 -6.56
CA SER A 136 -9.90 1.02 -7.34
C SER A 136 -11.17 0.58 -6.61
N SER A 137 -12.32 1.12 -7.02
CA SER A 137 -13.61 0.76 -6.47
C SER A 137 -14.67 0.61 -7.56
N LEU A 138 -15.81 0.00 -7.21
CA LEU A 138 -16.98 -0.08 -8.09
C LEU A 138 -17.66 1.27 -8.32
N PHE A 139 -17.21 2.35 -7.67
CA PHE A 139 -17.77 3.67 -7.91
C PHE A 139 -17.54 4.08 -9.36
N ASP A 140 -18.63 4.23 -10.11
CA ASP A 140 -18.61 4.66 -11.51
C ASP A 140 -18.96 6.15 -11.62
N ALA A 141 -20.17 6.52 -11.18
CA ALA A 141 -20.66 7.89 -11.16
C ALA A 141 -21.61 8.13 -9.98
N PRO A 142 -21.87 9.40 -9.60
CA PRO A 142 -22.72 9.75 -8.45
C PRO A 142 -24.14 9.17 -8.46
N PHE A 143 -24.68 8.83 -9.64
CA PHE A 143 -26.06 8.34 -9.80
C PHE A 143 -26.13 6.89 -10.30
N THR A 144 -25.01 6.17 -10.33
CA THR A 144 -24.94 4.76 -10.68
C THR A 144 -24.96 3.92 -9.40
N GLN A 145 -25.88 2.97 -9.28
CA GLN A 145 -25.84 2.06 -8.13
C GLN A 145 -24.66 1.09 -8.28
N PRO A 146 -24.05 0.60 -7.16
CA PRO A 146 -22.94 -0.34 -7.25
C PRO A 146 -23.24 -1.60 -8.08
N VAL A 147 -24.49 -2.08 -8.05
CA VAL A 147 -24.95 -3.24 -8.82
C VAL A 147 -25.03 -2.97 -10.33
N ASP A 148 -25.15 -1.70 -10.73
CA ASP A 148 -25.24 -1.27 -12.13
C ASP A 148 -23.89 -0.81 -12.69
N SER A 149 -22.82 -0.90 -11.89
CA SER A 149 -21.48 -0.46 -12.27
C SER A 149 -20.85 -1.39 -13.29
N ASN A 150 -20.31 -0.83 -14.38
CA ASN A 150 -19.51 -1.57 -15.35
C ASN A 150 -18.02 -1.62 -15.00
N ARG A 151 -17.62 -1.14 -13.82
CA ARG A 151 -16.22 -1.14 -13.39
C ARG A 151 -15.82 -2.49 -12.82
N ASP A 152 -14.57 -2.85 -13.07
CA ASP A 152 -13.91 -3.96 -12.39
C ASP A 152 -12.71 -3.42 -11.59
N PRO A 153 -12.84 -3.31 -10.25
CA PRO A 153 -11.76 -2.84 -9.38
C PRO A 153 -10.53 -3.73 -9.42
N LYS A 154 -10.73 -5.04 -9.66
CA LYS A 154 -9.65 -6.02 -9.72
C LYS A 154 -8.82 -5.84 -10.96
N SER A 155 -9.45 -5.86 -12.14
CA SER A 155 -8.74 -5.60 -13.40
C SER A 155 -8.08 -4.22 -13.38
N SER A 156 -8.78 -3.18 -12.92
CA SER A 156 -8.24 -1.81 -12.91
C SER A 156 -6.97 -1.69 -12.05
N SER A 157 -7.01 -2.19 -10.81
CA SER A 157 -5.87 -2.07 -9.89
C SER A 157 -4.67 -2.94 -10.30
N LEU A 158 -4.92 -4.13 -10.86
CA LEU A 158 -3.86 -5.00 -11.38
C LEU A 158 -3.23 -4.41 -12.64
N SER A 159 -4.04 -3.86 -13.57
CA SER A 159 -3.52 -3.20 -14.77
C SER A 159 -2.69 -1.96 -14.45
N ILE A 160 -3.09 -1.16 -13.45
CA ILE A 160 -2.24 -0.05 -12.96
C ILE A 160 -0.89 -0.61 -12.48
N MET A 161 -0.90 -1.69 -11.70
CA MET A 161 0.34 -2.24 -11.14
C MET A 161 1.24 -2.91 -12.20
N ASP A 162 0.69 -3.52 -13.23
CA ASP A 162 1.49 -4.14 -14.31
C ASP A 162 2.08 -3.09 -15.29
N LEU A 163 1.65 -1.81 -15.21
CA LEU A 163 2.15 -0.72 -16.05
C LEU A 163 3.30 0.08 -15.43
N VAL A 164 3.56 -0.10 -14.14
CA VAL A 164 4.57 0.63 -13.35
C VAL A 164 5.75 -0.29 -13.03
#